data_AF-A0A934VP61-F1
#
_entry.id   AF-A0A934VP61-F1
#
_cell.length_a   1.000
_cell.length_b   1.000
_cell.length_c   1.000
_cell.angle_alpha   90.00
_cell.angle_beta   90.00
_cell.angle_gamma   90.00
#
_symmetry.space_group_name_H-M   'P 1'
#
loop_
_entity.id
_entity.type
_entity.pdbx_description
1 polymer ?
#
loop_
_entity_poly.entity_id
_entity_poly.type
_entity_poly.pdbx_seq_one_letter_code
_entity_poly.pdbx_strand_id
1 'polypeptide(L)'
;RDQSGDCDKQLRITKAGDSYLRRLLVGSAQYILGPFGKESDLRQHGLELAARGGPRAKKKAVIAIARKLSVLLLGLWKNESLYEPVRKAA
;
A
#
# COMPACT_ATOMS: atom_id res chain seq x y z
N ARG A 1 -8.65 -19.81 3.70
CA ARG A 1 -7.87 -19.30 4.86
C ARG A 1 -7.64 -20.53 5.72
N ASP A 2 -6.50 -21.19 5.61
CA ASP A 2 -6.18 -22.30 6.52
C ASP A 2 -5.66 -21.68 7.81
N GLN A 3 -6.57 -21.52 8.79
CA GLN A 3 -6.24 -21.13 10.16
C GLN A 3 -6.16 -22.35 11.09
N SER A 4 -5.93 -23.54 10.54
CA SER A 4 -5.64 -24.74 11.31
C SER A 4 -4.19 -24.64 11.84
N GLY A 5 -3.98 -23.83 12.88
CA GLY A 5 -2.71 -23.64 13.58
C GLY A 5 -2.35 -22.16 13.84
N ASP A 6 -1.57 -21.93 14.90
CA ASP A 6 -1.05 -20.62 15.36
C ASP A 6 0.00 -19.99 14.40
N CYS A 7 -0.03 -20.37 13.13
CA CYS A 7 0.95 -20.01 12.11
C CYS A 7 0.30 -19.23 10.97
N ASP A 8 0.49 -17.91 10.97
CA ASP A 8 0.11 -17.05 9.84
C ASP A 8 1.14 -17.20 8.70
N LYS A 9 0.85 -18.12 7.77
CA LYS A 9 1.74 -18.43 6.63
C LYS A 9 1.84 -17.22 5.70
N GLN A 10 3.08 -16.78 5.43
CA GLN A 10 3.33 -15.71 4.47
C GLN A 10 3.13 -16.19 3.02
N LEU A 11 1.91 -16.06 2.51
CA LEU A 11 1.54 -16.43 1.14
C LEU A 11 2.17 -15.53 0.06
N ARG A 12 2.18 -16.05 -1.18
CA ARG A 12 2.62 -15.33 -2.39
C ARG A 12 1.65 -14.20 -2.74
N ILE A 13 2.18 -13.19 -3.42
CA ILE A 13 1.40 -12.05 -3.90
C ILE A 13 0.96 -12.33 -5.32
N THR A 14 -0.35 -12.43 -5.53
CA THR A 14 -0.94 -12.57 -6.86
C THR A 14 -0.66 -11.34 -7.71
N LYS A 15 -0.21 -11.55 -8.96
CA LYS A 15 0.14 -10.51 -9.94
C LYS A 15 -0.93 -10.40 -11.04
N ALA A 16 -2.21 -10.39 -10.66
CA ALA A 16 -3.31 -10.21 -11.61
C ALA A 16 -3.37 -8.76 -12.15
N GLY A 17 -3.93 -8.58 -13.35
CA GLY A 17 -4.12 -7.29 -14.00
C GLY A 17 -2.89 -6.75 -14.76
N ASP A 18 -2.95 -5.48 -15.13
CA ASP A 18 -1.96 -4.83 -15.99
C ASP A 18 -0.56 -4.76 -15.34
N SER A 19 0.46 -5.12 -16.12
CA SER A 19 1.84 -5.21 -15.63
C SER A 19 2.53 -3.85 -15.53
N TYR A 20 2.19 -2.92 -16.43
CA TYR A 20 2.76 -1.59 -16.50
C TYR A 20 2.25 -0.71 -15.37
N LEU A 21 0.93 -0.67 -15.17
CA LEU A 21 0.28 0.01 -14.05
C LEU A 21 0.81 -0.49 -12.71
N ARG A 22 0.98 -1.80 -12.54
CA ARG A 22 1.58 -2.37 -11.33
C ARG A 22 3.00 -1.84 -11.10
N ARG A 23 3.83 -1.77 -12.15
CA ARG A 23 5.20 -1.25 -12.04
C ARG A 23 5.20 0.21 -11.62
N LEU A 24 4.34 1.03 -12.21
CA LEU A 24 4.18 2.44 -11.87
C LEU A 24 3.76 2.61 -10.40
N LEU A 25 2.67 1.96 -9.98
CA LEU A 25 2.14 2.07 -8.62
C LEU A 25 3.14 1.57 -7.56
N VAL A 26 3.86 0.48 -7.85
CA VAL A 26 4.90 -0.04 -6.95
C VAL A 26 6.05 0.96 -6.84
N GLY A 27 6.48 1.59 -7.94
CA GLY A 27 7.49 2.65 -7.92
C GLY A 27 7.06 3.86 -7.09
N SER A 28 5.81 4.33 -7.29
CA SER A 28 5.24 5.42 -6.48
C SER A 28 5.16 5.05 -4.99
N ALA A 29 4.75 3.82 -4.67
CA ALA A 29 4.69 3.35 -3.28
C ALA A 29 6.08 3.25 -2.64
N GLN A 30 7.11 2.88 -3.40
CA GLN A 30 8.50 2.91 -2.93
C GLN A 30 8.96 4.33 -2.62
N TYR A 31 8.57 5.33 -3.42
CA TYR A 31 8.87 6.73 -3.14
C TYR A 31 8.14 7.24 -1.89
N ILE A 32 6.85 6.94 -1.74
CA ILE A 32 6.03 7.33 -0.57
C ILE A 32 6.65 6.78 0.74
N LEU A 33 7.12 5.53 0.73
CA LEU A 33 7.77 4.89 1.87
C LEU A 33 9.29 5.14 1.93
N GLY A 34 9.84 5.85 0.96
CA GLY A 34 11.26 6.17 0.88
C GLY A 34 11.65 7.34 1.80
N PRO A 35 12.95 7.65 1.88
CA PRO A 35 13.46 8.74 2.72
C PRO A 35 12.89 10.11 2.34
N PHE A 36 12.54 10.32 1.06
CA PHE A 36 12.03 11.59 0.54
C PHE A 36 10.50 11.68 0.46
N GLY A 37 9.78 10.65 0.93
CA GLY A 37 8.32 10.66 0.92
C GLY A 37 7.76 11.68 1.92
N LYS A 38 6.86 12.55 1.46
CA LYS A 38 6.13 13.48 2.33
C LYS A 38 5.20 12.73 3.28
N GLU A 39 4.94 13.33 4.44
CA GLU A 39 3.96 12.82 5.40
C GLU A 39 2.55 12.75 4.77
N SER A 40 1.94 11.58 4.87
CA SER A 40 0.61 11.26 4.32
C SER A 40 0.04 10.02 5.01
N ASP A 41 -1.27 9.84 4.97
CA ASP A 41 -1.96 8.66 5.52
C ASP A 41 -1.48 7.35 4.86
N LEU A 42 -1.09 7.42 3.58
CA LEU A 42 -0.49 6.31 2.87
C LEU A 42 0.88 5.94 3.44
N ARG A 43 1.69 6.94 3.78
CA ARG A 43 3.01 6.73 4.39
C ARG A 43 2.88 6.17 5.80
N GLN A 44 2.04 6.76 6.65
CA GLN A 44 1.81 6.30 8.01
C GLN A 44 1.35 4.83 8.04
N HIS A 45 0.30 4.51 7.28
CA HIS A 45 -0.20 3.14 7.18
C HIS A 45 0.84 2.14 6.63
N GLY A 46 1.70 2.58 5.70
CA GLY A 46 2.75 1.73 5.14
C GLY A 46 3.90 1.50 6.11
N LEU A 47 4.25 2.49 6.93
CA LEU A 47 5.23 2.37 8.00
C LEU A 47 4.72 1.44 9.11
N GLU A 48 3.46 1.56 9.51
CA GLU A 48 2.82 0.62 10.45
C GLU A 48 2.88 -0.83 9.95
N LEU A 49 2.58 -1.06 8.66
CA LEU A 49 2.68 -2.39 8.05
C LEU A 49 4.12 -2.90 7.99
N ALA A 50 5.09 -2.02 7.76
CA ALA A 50 6.50 -2.38 7.77
C ALA A 50 7.01 -2.68 9.19
N ALA A 51 6.50 -1.96 10.20
CA ALA A 51 6.85 -2.11 11.61
C ALA A 51 6.39 -3.46 12.21
N ARG A 52 5.35 -4.09 11.63
CA ARG A 52 4.93 -5.47 12.00
C ARG A 52 6.01 -6.53 11.79
N GLY A 53 7.07 -6.21 11.05
CA GLY A 53 8.29 -7.03 10.97
C GLY A 53 8.19 -8.29 10.10
N GLY A 54 9.29 -9.05 10.09
CA GLY A 54 9.47 -10.27 9.30
C GLY A 54 10.14 -10.06 7.93
N PRO A 55 10.61 -11.15 7.29
CA PRO A 55 11.50 -11.09 6.12
C PRO A 55 10.87 -10.45 4.86
N ARG A 56 9.54 -10.35 4.81
CA ARG A 56 8.80 -9.76 3.68
C ARG A 56 7.94 -8.55 4.07
N ALA A 57 8.07 -8.03 5.30
CA ALA A 57 7.23 -6.92 5.77
C ALA A 57 7.32 -5.71 4.84
N LYS A 58 8.54 -5.24 4.53
CA LYS A 58 8.77 -4.09 3.64
C LYS A 58 8.15 -4.30 2.25
N LYS A 59 8.34 -5.48 1.66
CA LYS A 59 7.76 -5.81 0.34
C LYS A 59 6.23 -5.82 0.38
N LYS A 60 5.64 -6.37 1.45
CA LYS A 60 4.18 -6.38 1.66
C LYS A 60 3.64 -4.97 1.90
N ALA A 61 4.34 -4.13 2.67
CA ALA A 61 3.97 -2.74 2.91
C ALA A 61 3.93 -1.95 1.60
N VAL A 62 4.98 -2.03 0.77
CA VAL A 62 5.02 -1.38 -0.56
C VAL A 62 3.83 -1.81 -1.42
N ILE A 63 3.53 -3.11 -1.46
CA ILE A 63 2.45 -3.64 -2.30
C ILE A 63 1.07 -3.26 -1.74
N ALA A 64 0.91 -3.22 -0.43
CA ALA A 64 -0.31 -2.75 0.22
C ALA A 64 -0.56 -1.26 -0.11
N ILE A 65 0.48 -0.43 -0.05
CA ILE A 65 0.37 0.99 -0.41
C ILE A 65 0.10 1.19 -1.89
N ALA A 66 0.73 0.42 -2.78
CA ALA A 66 0.41 0.48 -4.22
C ALA A 66 -1.07 0.18 -4.50
N ARG A 67 -1.66 -0.81 -3.81
CA ARG A 67 -3.09 -1.13 -3.93
C ARG A 67 -3.99 -0.07 -3.30
N LYS A 68 -3.62 0.46 -2.14
CA LYS A 68 -4.38 1.54 -1.49
C LYS A 68 -4.37 2.81 -2.36
N LEU A 69 -3.23 3.11 -2.98
CA LEU A 69 -3.07 4.22 -3.91
C LEU A 69 -3.96 4.06 -5.15
N SER A 70 -4.02 2.87 -5.77
CA SER A 70 -4.89 2.66 -6.94
C SER A 70 -6.37 2.85 -6.62
N VAL A 71 -6.82 2.37 -5.45
CA VAL A 71 -8.21 2.55 -5.00
C VAL A 71 -8.49 4.02 -4.69
N LEU A 72 -7.55 4.71 -4.06
CA LEU A 72 -7.66 6.14 -3.78
C LEU A 72 -7.78 6.95 -5.07
N LEU A 73 -6.89 6.74 -6.05
CA LEU A 73 -6.93 7.42 -7.34
C LEU A 73 -8.26 7.18 -8.07
N LEU A 74 -8.74 5.94 -8.08
CA LEU A 74 -10.03 5.61 -8.67
C LEU A 74 -11.20 6.29 -7.95
N GLY A 75 -11.16 6.37 -6.62
CA GLY A 75 -12.18 7.04 -5.82
C GLY A 75 -12.21 8.55 -6.05
N LEU A 76 -11.04 9.19 -6.10
CA LEU A 76 -10.93 10.62 -6.41
C LEU A 76 -11.45 10.95 -7.80
N TRP A 77 -11.10 10.14 -8.80
CA TRP A 77 -11.62 10.29 -10.16
C TRP A 77 -13.15 10.21 -10.16
N LYS A 78 -13.71 9.15 -9.59
CA LYS A 78 -15.16 8.90 -9.63
C LYS A 78 -15.98 9.98 -8.91
N ASN A 79 -15.43 10.55 -7.85
CA ASN A 79 -16.13 11.52 -7.00
C ASN A 79 -15.71 12.97 -7.32
N GLU A 80 -14.89 13.19 -8.36
CA GLU A 80 -14.31 14.49 -8.72
C GLU A 80 -13.70 15.24 -7.51
N SER A 81 -13.11 14.48 -6.59
CA SER A 81 -12.63 15.00 -5.31
C SER A 81 -11.15 15.34 -5.38
N LEU A 82 -10.73 16.38 -4.65
CA LEU A 82 -9.32 16.76 -4.54
C LEU A 82 -8.57 15.78 -3.63
N TYR A 83 -7.29 15.56 -3.93
CA TYR A 83 -6.43 14.74 -3.09
C TYR A 83 -6.01 15.48 -1.82
N GLU A 84 -6.36 14.92 -0.67
CA GLU A 84 -5.89 15.35 0.64
C GLU A 84 -4.89 14.31 1.19
N PRO A 85 -3.60 14.66 1.39
CA PRO A 85 -2.58 13.72 1.84
C PRO A 85 -2.79 13.20 3.26
N VAL A 86 -3.36 14.02 4.14
CA VAL A 86 -3.70 13.69 5.53
C VAL A 86 -5.18 14.01 5.69
N ARG A 87 -6.02 12.98 5.82
CA ARG A 87 -7.44 13.19 6.07
C ARG A 87 -7.63 13.67 7.50
N LYS A 88 -8.22 14.85 7.67
CA LYS A 88 -8.74 15.25 8.97
C LYS A 88 -9.93 14.35 9.27
N ALA A 89 -9.87 13.61 10.39
CA ALA A 89 -11.05 12.90 10.88
C ALA A 89 -12.15 13.95 11.12
N ALA A 90 -13.31 13.72 10.51
CA ALA A 90 -14.51 14.52 10.74
C ALA A 90 -15.12 14.21 12.11
#